data_AF-A0A6M0PCB7-F1
#
_entry.id   AF-A0A6M0PCB7-F1
#
_cell.length_a   1.000
_cell.length_b   1.000
_cell.length_c   1.000
_cell.angle_alpha   90.00
_cell.angle_beta   90.00
_cell.angle_gamma   90.00
#
_symmetry.space_group_name_H-M   'P 1'
#
loop_
_entity.id
_entity.type
_entity.pdbx_description
1 polymer ?
#
loop_
_entity_poly.entity_id
_entity_poly.type
_entity_poly.pdbx_seq_one_letter_code
_entity_poly.pdbx_strand_id
1 'polypeptide(L)'
;MIVQKRIETWSIEESNKFLNRMRQQKDHIFILYFLAIYTGMRRGELLGLKWGDIDFDNKRIYVKHSLYYVSGQGLVLQSSKTASGKRNISITDDSCVSMA
;
A
#
# COMPACT_ATOMS: atom_id res chain seq x y z
N MET A 1 19.31 25.06 -15.13
CA MET A 1 19.37 23.61 -15.44
C MET A 1 18.85 22.84 -14.24
N ILE A 2 17.72 22.15 -14.35
CA ILE A 2 17.23 21.24 -13.29
C ILE A 2 17.97 19.92 -13.48
N VAL A 3 18.85 19.58 -12.55
CA VAL A 3 19.50 18.26 -12.53
C VAL A 3 18.47 17.26 -12.03
N GLN A 4 17.94 16.44 -12.93
CA GLN A 4 17.10 15.30 -12.59
C GLN A 4 17.94 14.27 -11.80
N LYS A 5 17.76 14.24 -10.48
CA LYS A 5 18.36 13.21 -9.62
C LYS A 5 17.63 11.90 -9.88
N ARG A 6 18.31 10.92 -10.48
CA ARG A 6 17.76 9.56 -10.63
C ARG A 6 17.47 9.00 -9.24
N ILE A 7 16.23 8.55 -9.04
CA ILE A 7 15.85 7.78 -7.86
C ILE A 7 16.30 6.36 -8.13
N GLU A 8 17.23 5.85 -7.32
CA GLU A 8 17.58 4.44 -7.33
C GLU A 8 16.43 3.66 -6.69
N THR A 9 15.95 2.64 -7.40
CA THR A 9 14.86 1.78 -6.96
C THR A 9 15.38 0.36 -6.77
N TRP A 10 14.75 -0.39 -5.88
CA TRP A 10 15.10 -1.79 -5.67
C TRP A 10 14.83 -2.64 -6.92
N SER A 11 15.69 -3.64 -7.13
CA SER A 11 15.38 -4.72 -8.06
C SER A 11 14.26 -5.61 -7.50
N ILE A 12 13.75 -6.50 -8.36
CA ILE A 12 12.76 -7.52 -7.94
C ILE A 12 13.38 -8.45 -6.90
N GLU A 13 14.64 -8.84 -7.08
CA GLU A 13 15.39 -9.72 -6.18
C GLU A 13 15.59 -9.06 -4.81
N GLU A 14 15.94 -7.78 -4.77
CA GLU A 14 16.10 -7.01 -3.54
C GLU A 14 14.77 -6.86 -2.79
N SER A 15 13.70 -6.56 -3.52
CA SER A 15 12.34 -6.46 -2.96
C SER A 15 11.88 -7.79 -2.35
N ASN A 16 12.10 -8.90 -3.06
CA ASN A 16 11.78 -10.24 -2.56
C ASN A 16 12.62 -10.62 -1.36
N LYS A 17 13.92 -10.32 -1.37
CA LYS A 17 14.83 -10.56 -0.23
C LYS A 17 14.36 -9.80 1.01
N PHE A 18 13.95 -8.55 0.86
CA PHE A 18 13.40 -7.75 1.95
C PHE A 18 12.12 -8.36 2.52
N LEU A 19 11.13 -8.65 1.67
CA LEU A 19 9.86 -9.24 2.09
C LEU A 19 10.03 -10.61 2.77
N ASN A 20 10.93 -11.46 2.25
CA ASN A 20 11.23 -12.75 2.85
C ASN A 20 11.82 -12.62 4.26
N ARG A 21 12.73 -11.66 4.46
CA ARG A 21 13.32 -11.40 5.78
C ARG A 21 12.25 -10.94 6.79
N MET A 22 11.37 -10.03 6.38
CA MET A 22 10.27 -9.57 7.24
C MET A 22 9.32 -10.71 7.62
N ARG A 23 8.96 -11.56 6.64
CA ARG A 23 8.10 -12.74 6.86
C ARG A 23 8.74 -13.70 7.86
N GLN A 24 10.04 -13.98 7.75
CA GLN A 24 10.78 -14.84 8.67
C GLN A 24 10.82 -14.28 10.09
N GLN A 25 10.94 -12.96 10.23
CA GLN A 25 10.94 -12.28 11.53
C GLN A 25 9.55 -12.06 12.11
N LYS A 26 8.48 -12.45 11.38
CA LYS A 26 7.08 -12.20 11.75
C LYS A 26 6.80 -10.73 12.06
N ASP A 27 7.38 -9.85 11.25
CA ASP A 27 7.24 -8.41 11.44
C ASP A 27 5.78 -7.97 11.23
N HIS A 28 5.23 -7.24 12.20
CA HIS A 28 3.82 -6.85 12.20
C HIS A 28 3.46 -5.85 11.08
N ILE A 29 4.45 -5.16 10.49
CA ILE A 29 4.24 -4.25 9.36
C ILE A 29 4.48 -4.90 7.99
N PHE A 30 4.77 -6.21 7.95
CA PHE A 30 5.02 -6.96 6.71
C PHE A 30 3.96 -6.66 5.64
N ILE A 31 2.69 -6.68 6.02
CA ILE A 31 1.57 -6.55 5.08
C ILE A 31 1.52 -5.17 4.42
N LEU A 32 1.97 -4.11 5.11
CA LEU A 32 2.03 -2.76 4.54
C LEU A 32 3.04 -2.68 3.40
N TYR A 33 4.23 -3.26 3.59
CA TYR A 33 5.26 -3.28 2.57
C TYR A 33 4.94 -4.24 1.43
N PHE A 34 4.37 -5.40 1.76
CA PHE A 34 3.91 -6.36 0.77
C PHE A 34 2.88 -5.71 -0.16
N LEU A 35 1.84 -5.06 0.39
CA LEU A 35 0.87 -4.33 -0.43
C LEU A 35 1.53 -3.18 -1.19
N ALA A 36 2.42 -2.39 -0.59
CA ALA A 36 3.11 -1.29 -1.28
C ALA A 36 3.83 -1.77 -2.55
N ILE A 37 4.57 -2.88 -2.46
CA ILE A 37 5.36 -3.43 -3.56
C ILE A 37 4.45 -4.03 -4.64
N TYR A 38 3.44 -4.82 -4.26
CA TYR A 38 2.59 -5.53 -5.21
C TYR A 38 1.48 -4.67 -5.84
N THR A 39 0.99 -3.64 -5.14
CA THR A 39 -0.14 -2.81 -5.58
C THR A 39 0.26 -1.41 -6.03
N GLY A 40 1.45 -0.94 -5.64
CA GLY A 40 1.88 0.43 -5.89
C GLY A 40 1.07 1.50 -5.14
N MET A 41 0.32 1.11 -4.10
CA MET A 41 -0.41 2.05 -3.25
C MET A 41 0.56 3.01 -2.54
N ARG A 42 0.16 4.28 -2.43
CA ARG A 42 0.90 5.28 -1.68
C ARG A 42 0.77 5.00 -0.19
N ARG A 43 1.78 5.40 0.60
CA ARG A 43 1.78 5.25 2.07
C ARG A 43 0.48 5.73 2.73
N GLY A 44 -0.05 6.88 2.32
CA GLY A 44 -1.31 7.40 2.86
C GLY A 44 -2.52 6.52 2.52
N GLU A 45 -2.55 5.92 1.33
CA GLU A 45 -3.62 4.99 0.90
C GLU A 45 -3.55 3.69 1.72
N LEU A 46 -2.36 3.14 1.94
CA LEU A 46 -2.14 1.94 2.77
C LEU A 46 -2.58 2.16 4.21
N LEU A 47 -2.18 3.29 4.81
CA LEU A 47 -2.54 3.64 6.19
C LEU A 47 -4.00 4.06 6.34
N GLY A 48 -4.66 4.43 5.25
CA GLY A 48 -6.08 4.81 5.21
C GLY A 48 -7.02 3.66 4.87
N LEU A 49 -6.50 2.47 4.57
CA LEU A 49 -7.27 1.30 4.16
C LEU A 49 -8.10 0.76 5.33
N LYS A 50 -9.36 0.44 5.08
CA LYS A 50 -10.27 -0.17 6.07
C LYS A 50 -10.62 -1.60 5.66
N TRP A 51 -11.03 -2.42 6.63
CA TRP A 51 -11.49 -3.79 6.34
C TRP A 51 -12.62 -3.85 5.32
N GLY A 52 -13.57 -2.92 5.36
CA GLY A 52 -14.66 -2.80 4.37
C GLY A 52 -14.24 -2.30 2.99
N ASP A 53 -12.95 -2.04 2.77
CA ASP A 53 -12.38 -1.69 1.47
C ASP A 53 -11.76 -2.91 0.76
N ILE A 54 -11.75 -4.08 1.39
CA ILE A 54 -11.19 -5.31 0.82
C ILE A 54 -12.33 -6.29 0.54
N ASP A 55 -12.41 -6.72 -0.71
CA ASP A 55 -13.34 -7.74 -1.17
C ASP A 55 -12.52 -8.98 -1.53
N PHE A 56 -12.47 -9.93 -0.59
CA PHE A 56 -11.70 -11.16 -0.74
C PHE A 56 -12.33 -12.11 -1.77
N ASP A 57 -13.65 -12.10 -1.92
CA ASP A 57 -14.37 -12.96 -2.86
C ASP A 57 -14.03 -12.59 -4.30
N ASN A 58 -13.99 -11.29 -4.58
CA ASN A 58 -13.64 -10.77 -5.90
C ASN A 58 -12.15 -10.43 -6.05
N LYS A 59 -11.35 -10.66 -5.00
CA LYS A 59 -9.91 -10.36 -4.92
C LYS A 59 -9.60 -8.91 -5.29
N ARG A 60 -10.21 -7.96 -4.58
CA ARG A 60 -10.12 -6.52 -4.89
C ARG A 60 -9.87 -5.67 -3.65
N ILE A 61 -9.06 -4.64 -3.83
CA ILE A 61 -8.89 -3.55 -2.86
C ILE A 61 -9.45 -2.26 -3.45
N TYR A 62 -10.36 -1.63 -2.73
CA TYR A 62 -10.96 -0.35 -3.06
C TYR A 62 -10.26 0.79 -2.33
N VAL A 63 -9.38 1.51 -3.02
CA VAL A 63 -8.68 2.65 -2.44
C VAL A 63 -9.62 3.86 -2.37
N LYS A 64 -10.31 4.06 -1.24
CA LYS A 64 -11.30 5.15 -1.06
C LYS A 64 -10.76 6.34 -0.29
N HIS A 65 -9.75 6.12 0.54
CA HIS A 65 -9.24 7.09 1.49
C HIS A 65 -7.72 7.17 1.45
N SER A 66 -7.19 8.29 1.93
CA SER A 66 -5.77 8.46 2.24
C SER A 66 -5.63 9.16 3.58
N LEU A 67 -4.72 8.64 4.40
CA LEU A 67 -4.36 9.23 5.69
C LEU A 67 -3.25 10.26 5.49
N TYR A 68 -3.47 11.47 5.98
CA TYR A 68 -2.52 12.57 5.94
C TYR A 68 -2.21 13.08 7.35
N TYR A 69 -1.00 13.61 7.54
CA TYR A 69 -0.70 14.41 8.72
C TYR A 69 -0.83 15.89 8.35
N VAL A 70 -1.69 16.61 9.06
CA VAL A 70 -1.93 18.04 8.87
C VAL A 70 -1.49 18.77 10.14
N SER A 71 -0.58 19.74 9.99
CA SER A 71 -0.10 20.54 11.12
C SER A 71 -1.28 21.21 11.84
N GLY A 72 -1.32 21.08 13.16
CA GLY A 72 -2.41 21.60 14.01
C GLY A 72 -3.70 20.77 14.04
N GLN A 73 -3.85 19.74 13.18
CA GLN A 73 -5.02 18.84 13.18
C GLN A 73 -4.66 17.37 13.44
N GLY A 74 -3.37 17.00 13.30
CA GLY A 74 -2.93 15.63 13.49
C GLY A 74 -3.23 14.75 12.27
N LEU A 75 -3.62 13.50 12.51
CA LEU A 75 -3.94 12.55 11.45
C LEU A 75 -5.36 12.78 10.93
N VAL A 76 -5.47 13.08 9.64
CA VAL A 76 -6.73 13.36 8.96
C VAL A 76 -6.93 12.34 7.85
N LEU A 77 -8.06 11.62 7.90
CA LEU A 77 -8.47 10.72 6.83
C LEU A 77 -9.25 11.53 5.79
N GLN A 78 -8.73 11.59 4.57
CA GLN A 78 -9.36 12.31 3.47
C GLN A 78 -9.88 11.33 2.43
N SER A 79 -11.12 11.53 1.98
CA SER A 79 -11.67 10.80 0.84
C SER A 79 -10.98 11.25 -0.45
N SER A 80 -10.66 10.31 -1.33
CA SER A 80 -10.33 10.62 -2.72
C SER A 80 -11.54 11.27 -3.39
N LYS A 81 -11.52 12.62 -3.52
CA LYS A 81 -12.66 13.43 -4.01
C LYS A 81 -12.99 13.19 -5.49
N THR A 82 -12.12 12.52 -6.24
CA THR A 82 -12.25 12.31 -7.68
C THR A 82 -12.33 10.82 -8.02
N ALA A 83 -13.06 10.47 -9.09
CA ALA A 83 -13.13 9.08 -9.59
C ALA A 83 -11.75 8.49 -9.91
N SER A 84 -10.79 9.34 -10.32
CA SER A 84 -9.38 8.96 -10.57
C SER A 84 -8.64 8.50 -9.30
N GLY A 85 -9.00 9.05 -8.12
CA GLY A 85 -8.43 8.64 -6.84
C GLY A 85 -9.07 7.38 -6.25
N LYS A 86 -10.21 6.92 -6.79
CA LYS A 86 -10.83 5.63 -6.45
C LYS A 86 -10.29 4.57 -7.40
N ARG A 87 -9.27 3.85 -6.93
CA ARG A 87 -8.65 2.77 -7.72
C ARG A 87 -9.11 1.42 -7.18
N ASN A 88 -9.41 0.52 -8.10
CA ASN A 88 -9.73 -0.87 -7.82
C ASN A 88 -8.52 -1.70 -8.21
N ILE A 89 -7.84 -2.24 -7.20
CA ILE A 89 -6.61 -3.01 -7.40
C ILE A 89 -6.97 -4.47 -7.26
N SER A 90 -6.81 -5.22 -8.35
CA SER A 90 -6.90 -6.68 -8.31
C SER A 90 -5.73 -7.23 -7.50
N ILE A 91 -6.01 -8.13 -6.57
CA ILE A 91 -4.99 -8.78 -5.75
C ILE A 91 -4.90 -10.27 -6.10
N THR A 92 -3.71 -10.85 -5.92
CA THR A 92 -3.45 -12.28 -6.13
C THR A 92 -3.78 -13.08 -4.86
N ASP A 93 -3.84 -14.41 -4.97
CA ASP A 93 -4.09 -15.29 -3.82
C ASP A 93 -3.03 -15.13 -2.72
N ASP A 94 -1.77 -14.88 -3.07
CA ASP A 94 -0.70 -14.61 -2.10
C ASP A 94 -0.99 -13.38 -1.23
N SER A 95 -1.61 -12.35 -1.83
CA SER A 95 -2.02 -11.15 -1.12
C SER A 95 -3.20 -11.43 -0.20
N CYS A 96 -4.21 -12.18 -0.67
CA CYS A 96 -5.35 -12.57 0.16
C CYS A 96 -4.91 -13.39 1.38
N VAL A 97 -4.04 -14.38 1.17
CA VAL A 97 -3.50 -15.24 2.25
C VAL A 97 -2.64 -14.45 3.23
N SER A 98 -1.91 -13.43 2.77
CA SER A 98 -1.09 -12.61 3.66
C SER A 98 -1.90 -11.62 4.51
N MET A 99 -3.16 -11.36 4.14
CA MET A 99 -4.08 -10.45 4.84
C MET A 99 -5.07 -11.17 5.77
N ALA A 100 -5.23 -12.49 5.60
CA ALA A 100 -6.09 -13.37 6.42
C ALA A 100 -5.32 -13.98 7.60
#